data_AF-A0A960K9U3-F1
#
_entry.id   AF-A0A960K9U3-F1
#
_cell.length_a   1.000
_cell.length_b   1.000
_cell.length_c   1.000
_cell.angle_alpha   90.00
_cell.angle_beta   90.00
_cell.angle_gamma   90.00
#
_symmetry.space_group_name_H-M   'P 1'
#
loop_
_entity.id
_entity.type
_entity.pdbx_description
1 polymer ?
#
loop_
_entity_poly.entity_id
_entity_poly.type
_entity_poly.pdbx_seq_one_letter_code
_entity_poly.pdbx_strand_id
1 'polypeptide(L)'
;RLVSEIRQVEESLGTGAVRTISQGEAMNRVNLAKSLVATRDLAAGDVVTRDAVAVKSPGRGLQPNRRAELIGRALARPVAAGDFFYPSDLEDHRIEPRPYRFRRPWGLPVRYHDLGAIVAKANPDFVEFHLSYQDLDLDPSPFLPEPLTCGYAVHSPDLFPGDHILNLAADDDAWWKRSVDELARTIDVARSLAASFPATETPILIVSLGGFSSDLPLPPSERPARYARVIEGLARLDLSGVELVAQTLPPFPWYLGGQLHCNLFVDPEDTAQFARDAGVGLCLDVSHSKLACNHRGTSFSEFVEQVGPYIRHLHLVDAQGTDGEGIQVGEGDIDWPVLAAQLDRLAPGVGFIPEIWQGHKNNGEGFWIALDRLEQWF
;
A
#
# COMPACT_ATOMS: atom_id res chain seq x y z
N ARG A 1 -9.74 -36.72 3.34
CA ARG A 1 -10.07 -36.36 4.73
C ARG A 1 -8.93 -36.72 5.70
N LEU A 2 -8.57 -37.99 5.91
CA LEU A 2 -7.43 -38.34 6.77
C LEU A 2 -6.11 -37.66 6.33
N VAL A 3 -5.77 -37.75 5.04
CA VAL A 3 -4.53 -37.14 4.51
C VAL A 3 -4.55 -35.62 4.66
N SER A 4 -5.68 -34.95 4.41
CA SER A 4 -5.78 -33.49 4.56
C SER A 4 -5.68 -33.06 6.02
N GLU A 5 -6.31 -33.80 6.95
CA GLU A 5 -6.23 -33.53 8.39
C GLU A 5 -4.82 -33.76 8.92
N ILE A 6 -4.10 -34.79 8.45
CA ILE A 6 -2.69 -35.01 8.78
C ILE A 6 -1.83 -33.84 8.28
N ARG A 7 -2.02 -33.39 7.03
CA ARG A 7 -1.27 -32.25 6.47
C ARG A 7 -1.52 -30.95 7.25
N GLN A 8 -2.77 -30.69 7.64
CA GLN A 8 -3.11 -29.54 8.49
C GLN A 8 -2.41 -29.62 9.85
N VAL A 9 -2.35 -30.80 10.47
CA VAL A 9 -1.62 -30.99 11.74
C VAL A 9 -0.12 -30.78 11.53
N GLU A 10 0.46 -31.32 10.46
CA GLU A 10 1.88 -31.11 10.12
C GLU A 10 2.20 -29.62 9.93
N GLU A 11 1.36 -28.86 9.23
CA GLU A 11 1.49 -27.40 9.08
C GLU A 11 1.34 -26.67 10.42
N SER A 12 0.39 -27.10 11.26
CA SER A 12 0.11 -26.48 12.56
C SER A 12 1.24 -26.66 13.59
N LEU A 13 2.07 -27.70 13.44
CA LEU A 13 3.23 -27.92 14.32
C LEU A 13 4.31 -26.84 14.15
N GLY A 14 4.25 -26.07 13.05
CA GLY A 14 5.20 -25.00 12.76
C GLY A 14 6.60 -25.52 12.46
N THR A 15 7.57 -24.60 12.49
CA THR A 15 8.98 -24.93 12.27
C THR A 15 9.81 -24.47 13.46
N GLY A 16 11.00 -25.05 13.64
CA GLY A 16 11.97 -24.59 14.65
C GLY A 16 12.68 -23.27 14.28
N ALA A 17 12.23 -22.59 13.22
CA ALA A 17 12.80 -21.32 12.79
C ALA A 17 12.41 -20.18 13.74
N VAL A 18 13.15 -19.07 13.65
CA VAL A 18 12.79 -17.85 14.37
C VAL A 18 11.41 -17.40 13.88
N ARG A 19 10.46 -17.25 14.81
CA ARG A 19 9.10 -16.84 14.50
C ARG A 19 9.08 -15.39 14.00
N THR A 20 8.53 -15.20 12.81
CA THR A 20 8.13 -13.90 12.27
C THR A 20 6.64 -13.66 12.52
N ILE A 21 6.24 -12.39 12.58
CA ILE A 21 4.83 -12.01 12.76
C ILE A 21 4.18 -12.01 11.37
N SER A 22 3.05 -12.70 11.21
CA SER A 22 2.31 -12.65 9.93
C SER A 22 1.59 -11.31 9.75
N GLN A 23 1.23 -10.97 8.51
CA GLN A 23 0.47 -9.75 8.22
C GLN A 23 -0.84 -9.67 9.03
N GLY A 24 -1.58 -10.78 9.11
CA GLY A 24 -2.79 -10.87 9.93
C GLY A 24 -2.54 -10.65 11.41
N GLU A 25 -1.45 -11.20 11.96
CA GLU A 25 -1.04 -10.94 13.34
C GLU A 25 -0.64 -9.47 13.54
N ALA A 26 0.05 -8.85 12.58
CA ALA A 26 0.40 -7.43 12.63
C ALA A 26 -0.85 -6.54 12.62
N MET A 27 -1.83 -6.82 11.75
CA MET A 27 -3.13 -6.13 11.72
C MET A 27 -3.90 -6.29 13.03
N ASN A 28 -3.99 -7.53 13.54
CA ASN A 28 -4.65 -7.81 14.81
C ASN A 28 -3.96 -7.11 15.97
N ARG A 29 -2.63 -7.07 15.99
CA ARG A 29 -1.86 -6.35 17.00
C ARG A 29 -2.19 -4.87 17.01
N VAL A 30 -2.33 -4.24 15.84
CA VAL A 30 -2.71 -2.81 15.78
C VAL A 30 -4.04 -2.57 16.47
N ASN A 31 -5.04 -3.42 16.25
CA ASN A 31 -6.38 -3.24 16.81
C ASN A 31 -6.47 -3.65 18.30
N LEU A 32 -5.84 -4.76 18.68
CA LEU A 32 -6.02 -5.40 19.98
C LEU A 32 -4.95 -5.01 21.01
N ALA A 33 -3.77 -4.61 20.57
CA ALA A 33 -2.71 -4.22 21.50
C ALA A 33 -3.01 -2.86 22.15
N LYS A 34 -2.08 -2.47 23.02
CA LYS A 34 -2.14 -1.22 23.77
C LYS A 34 -0.97 -0.34 23.38
N SER A 35 -1.15 0.96 23.54
CA SER A 35 -0.11 1.97 23.39
C SER A 35 -0.11 2.90 24.58
N LEU A 36 1.01 3.59 24.76
CA LEU A 36 1.16 4.71 25.68
C LEU A 36 0.49 5.94 25.07
N VAL A 37 -0.37 6.58 25.86
CA VAL A 37 -1.09 7.81 25.48
C VAL A 37 -0.91 8.88 26.54
N ALA A 38 -0.94 10.15 26.13
CA ALA A 38 -0.86 11.28 27.03
C ALA A 38 -2.17 11.41 27.84
N THR A 39 -2.08 11.68 29.14
CA THR A 39 -3.24 11.91 30.01
C THR A 39 -3.69 13.37 30.04
N ARG A 40 -2.84 14.27 29.58
CA ARG A 40 -3.02 15.72 29.51
C ARG A 40 -2.20 16.26 28.35
N ASP A 41 -2.44 17.52 27.97
CA ASP A 41 -1.62 18.20 26.98
C ASP A 41 -0.18 18.34 27.50
N LEU A 42 0.78 18.08 26.62
CA LEU A 42 2.21 18.22 26.85
C LEU A 42 2.81 19.10 25.75
N ALA A 43 3.57 20.10 26.14
CA ALA A 43 4.28 20.97 25.20
C ALA A 43 5.63 20.35 24.79
N ALA A 44 6.19 20.82 23.68
CA ALA A 44 7.59 20.54 23.38
C ALA A 44 8.48 21.11 24.50
N GLY A 45 9.47 20.34 24.95
CA GLY A 45 10.33 20.61 26.09
C GLY A 45 9.80 20.03 27.41
N ASP A 46 8.52 19.66 27.53
CA ASP A 46 7.98 19.08 28.75
C ASP A 46 8.63 17.72 29.04
N VAL A 47 8.98 17.49 30.30
CA VAL A 47 9.48 16.19 30.78
C VAL A 47 8.31 15.27 31.05
N VAL A 48 8.30 14.09 30.41
CA VAL A 48 7.22 13.11 30.57
C VAL A 48 7.27 12.50 31.97
N THR A 49 6.23 12.73 32.76
CA THR A 49 6.07 12.17 34.10
C THR A 49 5.23 10.89 34.08
N ARG A 50 5.27 10.11 35.17
CA ARG A 50 4.49 8.86 35.27
C ARG A 50 2.98 9.07 35.12
N ASP A 51 2.46 10.15 35.69
CA ASP A 51 1.05 10.55 35.66
C ASP A 51 0.62 11.10 34.29
N ALA A 52 1.56 11.59 33.48
CA ALA A 52 1.33 12.07 32.12
C ALA A 52 1.06 10.94 31.11
N VAL A 53 1.18 9.66 31.53
CA VAL A 53 1.11 8.49 30.63
C VAL A 53 0.05 7.49 31.10
N ALA A 54 -0.88 7.16 30.22
CA ALA A 54 -1.82 6.06 30.36
C ALA A 54 -1.61 4.98 29.30
N VAL A 55 -2.24 3.83 29.49
CA VAL A 55 -2.21 2.69 28.55
C VAL A 55 -3.60 2.52 27.95
N LYS A 56 -3.75 2.70 26.64
CA LYS A 56 -5.05 2.55 25.93
C LYS A 56 -4.89 1.74 24.64
N SER A 57 -5.98 1.16 24.14
CA SER A 57 -6.06 0.65 22.76
C SER A 57 -6.44 1.81 21.82
N PRO A 58 -6.18 1.69 20.51
CA PRO A 58 -5.45 0.62 19.80
C PRO A 58 -3.93 0.68 20.00
N GLY A 59 -3.22 -0.37 19.59
CA GLY A 59 -1.76 -0.50 19.61
C GLY A 59 -1.06 0.27 18.50
N ARG A 60 -1.37 1.56 18.32
CA ARG A 60 -0.88 2.37 17.19
C ARG A 60 0.40 3.15 17.46
N GLY A 61 0.74 3.38 18.73
CA GLY A 61 1.93 4.07 19.19
C GLY A 61 2.85 3.18 20.05
N LEU A 62 3.73 3.81 20.80
CA LEU A 62 4.75 3.21 21.65
C LEU A 62 4.14 2.18 22.61
N GLN A 63 4.77 1.00 22.68
CA GLN A 63 4.24 -0.12 23.46
C GLN A 63 4.42 0.08 24.97
N PRO A 64 3.51 -0.47 25.82
CA PRO A 64 3.54 -0.23 27.26
C PRO A 64 4.81 -0.69 27.97
N ASN A 65 5.49 -1.71 27.44
CA ASN A 65 6.75 -2.20 27.97
C ASN A 65 7.90 -1.18 27.83
N ARG A 66 7.79 -0.22 26.91
CA ARG A 66 8.77 0.87 26.71
C ARG A 66 8.49 2.10 27.59
N ARG A 67 7.50 2.05 28.50
CA ARG A 67 7.13 3.17 29.38
C ARG A 67 8.30 3.71 30.20
N ALA A 68 9.17 2.82 30.66
CA ALA A 68 10.32 3.22 31.46
C ALA A 68 11.34 4.05 30.66
N GLU A 69 11.43 3.84 29.34
CA GLU A 69 12.31 4.62 28.46
C GLU A 69 11.74 6.03 28.20
N LEU A 70 10.41 6.17 28.22
CA LEU A 70 9.72 7.43 27.96
C LEU A 70 9.73 8.37 29.19
N ILE A 71 9.53 7.81 30.38
CA ILE A 71 9.47 8.62 31.61
C ILE A 71 10.81 9.32 31.84
N GLY A 72 10.77 10.63 32.04
CA GLY A 72 11.95 11.47 32.25
C GLY A 72 12.56 12.05 30.97
N ARG A 73 12.07 11.66 29.79
CA ARG A 73 12.44 12.30 28.51
C ARG A 73 11.77 13.67 28.38
N ALA A 74 12.50 14.65 27.86
CA ALA A 74 11.90 15.89 27.38
C ALA A 74 11.35 15.68 25.97
N LEU A 75 10.11 16.11 25.72
CA LEU A 75 9.48 15.92 24.41
C LEU A 75 10.04 16.88 23.36
N ALA A 76 10.24 16.39 22.15
CA ALA A 76 10.63 17.22 21.00
C ALA A 76 9.42 17.84 20.26
N ARG A 77 8.20 17.40 20.56
CA ARG A 77 6.94 17.86 19.94
C ARG A 77 5.84 17.99 20.99
N PRO A 78 4.80 18.79 20.73
CA PRO A 78 3.59 18.73 21.55
C PRO A 78 2.87 17.39 21.38
N VAL A 79 2.21 16.94 22.44
CA VAL A 79 1.35 15.75 22.48
C VAL A 79 0.05 16.12 23.17
N ALA A 80 -1.08 16.08 22.46
CA ALA A 80 -2.36 16.43 23.04
C ALA A 80 -2.87 15.33 23.99
N ALA A 81 -3.75 15.69 24.92
CA ALA A 81 -4.39 14.74 25.81
C ALA A 81 -5.13 13.66 25.00
N GLY A 82 -4.83 12.39 25.26
CA GLY A 82 -5.39 11.26 24.55
C GLY A 82 -4.58 10.79 23.33
N ASP A 83 -3.63 11.58 22.84
CA ASP A 83 -2.77 11.20 21.71
C ASP A 83 -1.70 10.20 22.12
N PHE A 84 -1.15 9.52 21.10
CA PHE A 84 -0.12 8.51 21.25
C PHE A 84 1.27 9.11 21.40
N PHE A 85 2.09 8.44 22.21
CA PHE A 85 3.55 8.52 22.07
C PHE A 85 3.99 7.55 20.97
N TYR A 86 5.09 7.84 20.28
CA TYR A 86 5.67 7.02 19.21
C TYR A 86 7.11 6.59 19.55
N PRO A 87 7.67 5.56 18.88
CA PRO A 87 9.09 5.21 19.03
C PRO A 87 10.04 6.39 18.87
N SER A 88 9.77 7.31 17.94
CA SER A 88 10.53 8.54 17.74
C SER A 88 10.59 9.45 18.97
N ASP A 89 9.61 9.38 19.87
CA ASP A 89 9.62 10.18 21.11
C ASP A 89 10.67 9.68 22.13
N LEU A 90 11.34 8.56 21.82
CA LEU A 90 12.48 8.03 22.57
C LEU A 90 13.83 8.35 21.92
N GLU A 91 13.81 8.97 20.74
CA GLU A 91 15.00 9.32 19.96
C GLU A 91 15.26 10.82 20.06
N ASP A 92 16.54 11.21 20.04
CA ASP A 92 16.95 12.61 20.15
C ASP A 92 16.87 13.36 18.81
N HIS A 93 16.68 12.63 17.72
CA HIS A 93 16.60 13.15 16.36
C HIS A 93 15.29 12.69 15.73
N ARG A 94 14.50 13.63 15.20
CA ARG A 94 13.28 13.33 14.46
C ARG A 94 13.54 13.47 12.98
N ILE A 95 12.95 12.58 12.21
CA ILE A 95 12.99 12.66 10.76
C ILE A 95 11.86 13.58 10.34
N GLU A 96 12.25 14.69 9.71
CA GLU A 96 11.34 15.72 9.22
C GLU A 96 11.49 15.78 7.68
N PRO A 97 10.42 16.14 6.97
CA PRO A 97 10.48 16.29 5.52
C PRO A 97 11.47 17.38 5.15
N ARG A 98 12.18 17.15 4.04
CA ARG A 98 13.07 18.12 3.40
C ARG A 98 12.74 18.20 1.91
N PRO A 99 13.32 19.15 1.17
CA PRO A 99 13.29 19.08 -0.28
C PRO A 99 13.94 17.77 -0.75
N TYR A 100 13.17 16.96 -1.47
CA TYR A 100 13.66 15.73 -2.09
C TYR A 100 13.90 15.93 -3.59
N ARG A 101 14.85 15.19 -4.16
CA ARG A 101 15.19 15.24 -5.59
C ARG A 101 15.42 13.83 -6.12
N PHE A 102 14.62 13.47 -7.11
CA PHE A 102 14.70 12.20 -7.82
C PHE A 102 14.86 12.43 -9.32
N ARG A 103 15.39 11.44 -10.05
CA ARG A 103 15.53 11.51 -11.52
C ARG A 103 14.26 11.06 -12.26
N ARG A 104 13.19 10.81 -11.52
CA ARG A 104 11.85 10.46 -11.98
C ARG A 104 10.81 11.17 -11.09
N PRO A 105 9.56 11.32 -11.55
CA PRO A 105 8.52 11.92 -10.73
C PRO A 105 8.31 11.13 -9.43
N TRP A 106 8.10 11.83 -8.33
CA TRP A 106 7.80 11.19 -7.06
C TRP A 106 6.57 11.82 -6.39
N GLY A 107 5.85 10.99 -5.66
CA GLY A 107 4.64 11.40 -4.97
C GLY A 107 4.52 10.80 -3.58
N LEU A 108 3.38 11.07 -2.96
CA LEU A 108 3.02 10.52 -1.65
C LEU A 108 1.57 10.02 -1.66
N PRO A 109 1.29 8.91 -0.95
CA PRO A 109 -0.07 8.47 -0.72
C PRO A 109 -0.77 9.43 0.26
N VAL A 110 -2.01 9.80 -0.06
CA VAL A 110 -2.81 10.73 0.73
C VAL A 110 -4.26 10.27 0.86
N ARG A 111 -4.95 10.75 1.90
CA ARG A 111 -6.40 10.90 1.95
C ARG A 111 -6.75 12.38 1.80
N TYR A 112 -7.99 12.71 1.48
CA TYR A 112 -8.43 14.10 1.30
C TYR A 112 -8.04 15.02 2.47
N HIS A 113 -8.16 14.54 3.71
CA HIS A 113 -7.86 15.32 4.91
C HIS A 113 -6.35 15.53 5.17
N ASP A 114 -5.48 14.69 4.62
CA ASP A 114 -4.03 14.77 4.82
C ASP A 114 -3.34 15.65 3.77
N LEU A 115 -4.00 15.88 2.63
CA LEU A 115 -3.44 16.47 1.43
C LEU A 115 -2.72 17.80 1.69
N GLY A 116 -3.41 18.77 2.30
CA GLY A 116 -2.85 20.10 2.52
C GLY A 116 -1.60 20.09 3.40
N ALA A 117 -1.60 19.24 4.44
CA ALA A 117 -0.46 19.10 5.35
C ALA A 117 0.74 18.42 4.68
N ILE A 118 0.51 17.46 3.79
CA ILE A 118 1.56 16.73 3.07
C ILE A 118 2.18 17.60 1.96
N VAL A 119 1.35 18.22 1.12
CA VAL A 119 1.83 19.07 0.01
C VAL A 119 2.65 20.24 0.53
N ALA A 120 2.19 20.90 1.61
CA ALA A 120 2.90 22.04 2.21
C ALA A 120 4.27 21.67 2.80
N LYS A 121 4.46 20.42 3.24
CA LYS A 121 5.69 19.96 3.89
C LYS A 121 6.74 19.46 2.91
N ALA A 122 6.31 18.79 1.84
CA ALA A 122 7.20 17.98 1.01
C ALA A 122 7.24 18.40 -0.46
N ASN A 123 6.25 19.18 -0.93
CA ASN A 123 6.12 19.64 -2.31
C ASN A 123 6.41 18.53 -3.37
N PRO A 124 5.65 17.41 -3.34
CA PRO A 124 5.86 16.31 -4.27
C PRO A 124 5.46 16.68 -5.71
N ASP A 125 5.94 15.94 -6.70
CA ASP A 125 5.55 16.13 -8.11
C ASP A 125 4.08 15.76 -8.33
N PHE A 126 3.57 14.78 -7.58
CA PHE A 126 2.17 14.38 -7.58
C PHE A 126 1.74 13.79 -6.22
N VAL A 127 0.44 13.58 -6.04
CA VAL A 127 -0.11 12.83 -4.89
C VAL A 127 -0.93 11.65 -5.37
N GLU A 128 -0.97 10.56 -4.61
CA GLU A 128 -1.83 9.42 -4.90
C GLU A 128 -2.96 9.35 -3.88
N PHE A 129 -4.20 9.53 -4.31
CA PHE A 129 -5.35 9.38 -3.43
C PHE A 129 -5.63 7.90 -3.21
N HIS A 130 -5.33 7.41 -2.01
CA HIS A 130 -5.69 6.02 -1.68
C HIS A 130 -7.17 5.99 -1.30
N LEU A 131 -8.01 5.44 -2.18
CA LEU A 131 -9.45 5.26 -2.00
C LEU A 131 -9.80 4.43 -0.75
N SER A 132 -10.67 4.89 0.15
CA SER A 132 -11.63 3.99 0.80
C SER A 132 -12.99 4.08 0.10
N TYR A 133 -13.85 3.07 0.25
CA TYR A 133 -15.19 3.16 -0.34
C TYR A 133 -16.02 4.33 0.20
N GLN A 134 -15.73 4.81 1.42
CA GLN A 134 -16.41 5.97 2.00
C GLN A 134 -16.00 7.26 1.28
N ASP A 135 -14.76 7.33 0.80
CA ASP A 135 -14.24 8.50 0.08
C ASP A 135 -14.93 8.67 -1.29
N LEU A 136 -15.54 7.60 -1.84
CA LEU A 136 -16.33 7.67 -3.08
C LEU A 136 -17.67 8.40 -2.91
N ASP A 137 -18.15 8.53 -1.68
CA ASP A 137 -19.40 9.21 -1.35
C ASP A 137 -19.16 10.64 -0.80
N LEU A 138 -17.90 11.06 -0.66
CA LEU A 138 -17.53 12.38 -0.17
C LEU A 138 -17.42 13.38 -1.31
N ASP A 139 -17.86 14.62 -1.07
CA ASP A 139 -17.50 15.76 -1.89
C ASP A 139 -16.06 16.18 -1.58
N PRO A 140 -15.11 16.12 -2.54
CA PRO A 140 -13.72 16.48 -2.30
C PRO A 140 -13.49 18.00 -2.27
N SER A 141 -14.44 18.82 -2.74
CA SER A 141 -14.30 20.28 -2.88
C SER A 141 -13.89 21.01 -1.59
N PRO A 142 -14.41 20.67 -0.38
CA PRO A 142 -13.97 21.30 0.87
C PRO A 142 -12.50 21.04 1.23
N PHE A 143 -11.91 19.97 0.70
CA PHE A 143 -10.50 19.61 0.92
C PHE A 143 -9.59 20.15 -0.19
N LEU A 144 -10.18 20.59 -1.30
CA LEU A 144 -9.52 21.11 -2.49
C LEU A 144 -10.04 22.53 -2.81
N PRO A 145 -9.87 23.51 -1.89
CA PRO A 145 -10.45 24.83 -2.06
C PRO A 145 -9.84 25.61 -3.23
N GLU A 146 -8.60 25.29 -3.61
CA GLU A 146 -7.88 25.89 -4.72
C GLU A 146 -7.18 24.80 -5.56
N PRO A 147 -7.03 24.98 -6.88
CA PRO A 147 -6.28 24.05 -7.71
C PRO A 147 -4.83 23.90 -7.24
N LEU A 148 -4.34 22.66 -7.23
CA LEU A 148 -2.97 22.33 -6.86
C LEU A 148 -2.05 22.31 -8.09
N THR A 149 -0.77 22.62 -7.86
CA THR A 149 0.24 22.66 -8.92
C THR A 149 0.91 21.31 -9.18
N CYS A 150 0.80 20.36 -8.25
CA CYS A 150 1.29 19.00 -8.45
C CYS A 150 0.28 18.18 -9.27
N GLY A 151 0.72 17.04 -9.79
CA GLY A 151 -0.15 16.06 -10.41
C GLY A 151 -0.93 15.22 -9.39
N TYR A 152 -1.71 14.26 -9.90
CA TYR A 152 -2.36 13.27 -9.05
C TYR A 152 -2.55 11.92 -9.75
N ALA A 153 -2.64 10.89 -8.93
CA ALA A 153 -3.11 9.55 -9.25
C ALA A 153 -4.16 9.12 -8.21
N VAL A 154 -4.88 8.04 -8.49
CA VAL A 154 -5.88 7.46 -7.59
C VAL A 154 -5.62 5.97 -7.44
N HIS A 155 -5.60 5.49 -6.21
CA HIS A 155 -5.68 4.06 -5.92
C HIS A 155 -7.13 3.69 -5.62
N SER A 156 -7.69 2.74 -6.35
CA SER A 156 -9.04 2.24 -6.10
C SER A 156 -9.14 1.63 -4.69
N PRO A 157 -10.28 1.75 -4.01
CA PRO A 157 -10.58 0.87 -2.89
C PRO A 157 -10.57 -0.60 -3.35
N ASP A 158 -10.02 -1.48 -2.53
CA ASP A 158 -10.14 -2.94 -2.73
C ASP A 158 -11.46 -3.48 -2.14
N LEU A 159 -11.97 -2.81 -1.10
CA LEU A 159 -13.15 -3.21 -0.34
C LEU A 159 -14.26 -2.15 -0.45
N PHE A 160 -15.48 -2.63 -0.66
CA PHE A 160 -16.73 -1.86 -0.83
C PHE A 160 -17.78 -2.28 0.21
N PRO A 161 -18.88 -1.52 0.39
CA PRO A 161 -19.88 -1.78 1.44
C PRO A 161 -20.43 -3.21 1.45
N GLY A 162 -20.66 -3.78 2.62
CA GLY A 162 -21.19 -5.14 2.75
C GLY A 162 -20.17 -6.20 2.33
N ASP A 163 -18.92 -6.03 2.77
CA ASP A 163 -17.83 -6.99 2.61
C ASP A 163 -17.51 -7.36 1.14
N HIS A 164 -17.75 -6.42 0.21
CA HIS A 164 -17.56 -6.65 -1.22
C HIS A 164 -16.13 -6.31 -1.64
N ILE A 165 -15.32 -7.33 -1.88
CA ILE A 165 -13.98 -7.17 -2.46
C ILE A 165 -14.09 -7.05 -3.98
N LEU A 166 -13.44 -6.03 -4.56
CA LEU A 166 -13.38 -5.84 -6.00
C LEU A 166 -12.82 -7.09 -6.68
N ASN A 167 -13.58 -7.71 -7.58
CA ASN A 167 -13.11 -8.91 -8.26
C ASN A 167 -13.70 -9.04 -9.67
N LEU A 168 -12.99 -8.51 -10.67
CA LEU A 168 -13.37 -8.63 -12.09
C LEU A 168 -13.09 -10.03 -12.66
N ALA A 169 -12.54 -10.95 -11.86
CA ALA A 169 -12.37 -12.36 -12.20
C ALA A 169 -13.40 -13.29 -11.54
N ALA A 170 -14.34 -12.75 -10.74
CA ALA A 170 -15.30 -13.55 -9.96
C ALA A 170 -16.22 -14.37 -10.86
N ASP A 171 -16.33 -15.69 -10.64
CA ASP A 171 -17.23 -16.56 -11.41
C ASP A 171 -18.72 -16.25 -11.20
N ASP A 172 -19.08 -15.71 -10.02
CA ASP A 172 -20.43 -15.26 -9.74
C ASP A 172 -20.75 -13.97 -10.52
N ASP A 173 -21.73 -14.04 -11.42
CA ASP A 173 -22.08 -12.92 -12.31
C ASP A 173 -22.61 -11.69 -11.54
N ALA A 174 -23.26 -11.88 -10.39
CA ALA A 174 -23.76 -10.76 -9.60
C ALA A 174 -22.61 -10.01 -8.90
N TRP A 175 -21.67 -10.74 -8.31
CA TRP A 175 -20.44 -10.19 -7.72
C TRP A 175 -19.58 -9.50 -8.77
N TRP A 176 -19.42 -10.15 -9.92
CA TRP A 176 -18.66 -9.62 -11.03
C TRP A 176 -19.28 -8.33 -11.56
N LYS A 177 -20.59 -8.30 -11.82
CA LYS A 177 -21.29 -7.09 -12.27
C LYS A 177 -21.14 -5.96 -11.26
N ARG A 178 -21.32 -6.26 -9.97
CA ARG A 178 -21.14 -5.27 -8.91
C ARG A 178 -19.71 -4.72 -8.89
N SER A 179 -18.69 -5.55 -9.08
CA SER A 179 -17.31 -5.10 -9.14
C SER A 179 -17.06 -4.14 -10.31
N VAL A 180 -17.66 -4.41 -11.48
CA VAL A 180 -17.62 -3.49 -12.63
C VAL A 180 -18.32 -2.18 -12.30
N ASP A 181 -19.51 -2.22 -11.70
CA ASP A 181 -20.28 -1.02 -11.33
C ASP A 181 -19.50 -0.14 -10.31
N GLU A 182 -18.88 -0.76 -9.29
CA GLU A 182 -18.10 -0.03 -8.28
C GLU A 182 -16.81 0.56 -8.85
N LEU A 183 -16.12 -0.15 -9.77
CA LEU A 183 -14.96 0.41 -10.47
C LEU A 183 -15.35 1.58 -11.38
N ALA A 184 -16.50 1.52 -12.04
CA ALA A 184 -17.02 2.65 -12.82
C ALA A 184 -17.23 3.89 -11.93
N ARG A 185 -17.76 3.73 -10.71
CA ARG A 185 -17.88 4.83 -9.74
C ARG A 185 -16.51 5.41 -9.35
N THR A 186 -15.51 4.55 -9.12
CA THR A 186 -14.15 5.01 -8.81
C THR A 186 -13.54 5.79 -9.98
N ILE A 187 -13.77 5.37 -11.23
CA ILE A 187 -13.33 6.10 -12.43
C ILE A 187 -13.97 7.49 -12.48
N ASP A 188 -15.26 7.61 -12.20
CA ASP A 188 -15.96 8.89 -12.18
C ASP A 188 -15.38 9.83 -11.10
N VAL A 189 -15.06 9.30 -9.92
CA VAL A 189 -14.39 10.07 -8.86
C VAL A 189 -13.00 10.54 -9.33
N ALA A 190 -12.18 9.64 -9.88
CA ALA A 190 -10.85 9.97 -10.38
C ALA A 190 -10.90 11.07 -11.47
N ARG A 191 -11.90 11.01 -12.36
CA ARG A 191 -12.14 12.04 -13.39
C ARG A 191 -12.58 13.37 -12.79
N SER A 192 -13.42 13.34 -11.76
CA SER A 192 -13.94 14.57 -11.13
C SER A 192 -12.86 15.41 -10.43
N LEU A 193 -11.78 14.77 -9.97
CA LEU A 193 -10.63 15.45 -9.36
C LEU A 193 -9.81 16.28 -10.37
N ALA A 194 -9.93 16.04 -11.67
CA ALA A 194 -9.08 16.66 -12.69
C ALA A 194 -9.13 18.20 -12.66
N ALA A 195 -10.28 18.78 -12.32
CA ALA A 195 -10.45 20.22 -12.22
C ALA A 195 -9.56 20.86 -11.13
N SER A 196 -9.24 20.10 -10.09
CA SER A 196 -8.39 20.54 -8.97
C SER A 196 -6.90 20.31 -9.22
N PHE A 197 -6.53 19.61 -10.31
CA PHE A 197 -5.14 19.25 -10.62
C PHE A 197 -4.83 19.52 -12.11
N PRO A 198 -4.77 20.79 -12.53
CA PRO A 198 -4.56 21.17 -13.93
C PRO A 198 -3.22 20.71 -14.53
N ALA A 199 -2.25 20.30 -13.69
CA ALA A 199 -0.99 19.74 -14.14
C ALA A 199 -1.11 18.28 -14.63
N THR A 200 -2.20 17.59 -14.30
CA THR A 200 -2.47 16.22 -14.74
C THR A 200 -3.32 16.23 -16.01
N GLU A 201 -2.74 15.78 -17.12
CA GLU A 201 -3.49 15.62 -18.37
C GLU A 201 -4.40 14.39 -18.33
N THR A 202 -3.87 13.24 -17.89
CA THR A 202 -4.63 12.00 -17.71
C THR A 202 -4.18 11.36 -16.39
N PRO A 203 -5.06 11.26 -15.38
CA PRO A 203 -4.72 10.64 -14.11
C PRO A 203 -4.57 9.13 -14.27
N ILE A 204 -3.60 8.58 -13.53
CA ILE A 204 -3.47 7.14 -13.36
C ILE A 204 -4.48 6.67 -12.31
N LEU A 205 -5.22 5.61 -12.61
CA LEU A 205 -6.06 4.88 -11.66
C LEU A 205 -5.48 3.48 -11.43
N ILE A 206 -4.89 3.25 -10.27
CA ILE A 206 -4.33 1.98 -9.84
C ILE A 206 -5.44 1.08 -9.30
N VAL A 207 -5.52 -0.16 -9.77
CA VAL A 207 -6.59 -1.09 -9.39
C VAL A 207 -6.07 -2.51 -9.18
N SER A 208 -6.42 -3.09 -8.03
CA SER A 208 -6.35 -4.53 -7.77
C SER A 208 -7.52 -5.22 -8.47
N LEU A 209 -7.33 -5.73 -9.69
CA LEU A 209 -8.43 -6.21 -10.54
C LEU A 209 -9.09 -7.54 -10.10
N GLY A 210 -8.59 -8.17 -9.04
CA GLY A 210 -9.16 -9.37 -8.47
C GLY A 210 -8.38 -10.65 -8.76
N GLY A 211 -9.10 -11.77 -8.84
CA GLY A 211 -8.51 -13.09 -9.01
C GLY A 211 -8.22 -13.82 -7.70
N PHE A 212 -8.99 -13.52 -6.64
CA PHE A 212 -8.80 -14.13 -5.33
C PHE A 212 -9.63 -15.41 -5.15
N SER A 213 -9.12 -16.34 -4.34
CA SER A 213 -9.86 -17.48 -3.80
C SER A 213 -9.69 -17.57 -2.28
N SER A 214 -10.72 -18.05 -1.58
CA SER A 214 -10.73 -18.15 -0.12
C SER A 214 -10.06 -19.40 0.44
N ASP A 215 -10.08 -20.50 -0.33
CA ASP A 215 -9.77 -21.83 0.21
C ASP A 215 -8.44 -22.37 -0.32
N LEU A 216 -8.30 -22.43 -1.65
CA LEU A 216 -7.13 -22.97 -2.33
C LEU A 216 -6.77 -22.12 -3.55
N PRO A 217 -5.48 -22.05 -3.93
CA PRO A 217 -5.09 -21.45 -5.19
C PRO A 217 -5.76 -22.13 -6.38
N LEU A 218 -6.13 -21.35 -7.38
CA LEU A 218 -6.65 -21.84 -8.64
C LEU A 218 -5.56 -22.62 -9.39
N PRO A 219 -5.91 -23.73 -10.07
CA PRO A 219 -5.01 -24.40 -10.99
C PRO A 219 -4.51 -23.43 -12.07
N PRO A 220 -3.22 -23.48 -12.48
CA PRO A 220 -2.71 -22.61 -13.54
C PRO A 220 -3.52 -22.68 -14.85
N SER A 221 -4.12 -23.83 -15.16
CA SER A 221 -4.98 -24.02 -16.34
C SER A 221 -6.27 -23.19 -16.33
N GLU A 222 -6.73 -22.71 -15.17
CA GLU A 222 -7.94 -21.88 -15.06
C GLU A 222 -7.63 -20.38 -15.20
N ARG A 223 -6.39 -19.95 -14.97
CA ARG A 223 -6.01 -18.53 -15.00
C ARG A 223 -6.33 -17.83 -16.32
N PRO A 224 -6.10 -18.43 -17.52
CA PRO A 224 -6.44 -17.78 -18.78
C PRO A 224 -7.92 -17.39 -18.88
N ALA A 225 -8.83 -18.25 -18.41
CA ALA A 225 -10.26 -17.96 -18.42
C ALA A 225 -10.62 -16.82 -17.44
N ARG A 226 -9.96 -16.77 -16.29
CA ARG A 226 -10.14 -15.70 -15.30
C ARG A 226 -9.61 -14.35 -15.81
N TYR A 227 -8.45 -14.32 -16.47
CA TYR A 227 -7.97 -13.11 -17.14
C TYR A 227 -8.91 -12.65 -18.27
N ALA A 228 -9.43 -13.57 -19.08
CA ALA A 228 -10.41 -13.23 -20.12
C ALA A 228 -11.67 -12.57 -19.53
N ARG A 229 -12.10 -13.04 -18.34
CA ARG A 229 -13.22 -12.45 -17.60
C ARG A 229 -12.91 -11.05 -17.05
N VAL A 230 -11.67 -10.81 -16.62
CA VAL A 230 -11.21 -9.44 -16.26
C VAL A 230 -11.28 -8.52 -17.47
N ILE A 231 -10.76 -8.97 -18.62
CA ILE A 231 -10.79 -8.21 -19.88
C ILE A 231 -12.24 -7.89 -20.30
N GLU A 232 -13.16 -8.85 -20.17
CA GLU A 232 -14.58 -8.62 -20.43
C GLU A 232 -15.16 -7.51 -19.53
N GLY A 233 -14.76 -7.48 -18.25
CA GLY A 233 -15.24 -6.48 -17.30
C GLY A 233 -14.72 -5.09 -17.63
N LEU A 234 -13.43 -5.00 -17.96
CA LEU A 234 -12.80 -3.76 -18.39
C LEU A 234 -13.41 -3.21 -19.67
N ALA A 235 -13.79 -4.07 -20.62
CA ALA A 235 -14.44 -3.65 -21.87
C ALA A 235 -15.83 -3.01 -21.66
N ARG A 236 -16.42 -3.11 -20.45
CA ARG A 236 -17.69 -2.46 -20.10
C ARG A 236 -17.51 -1.08 -19.44
N LEU A 237 -16.28 -0.65 -19.20
CA LEU A 237 -15.97 0.61 -18.53
C LEU A 237 -15.66 1.71 -19.55
N ASP A 238 -16.08 2.94 -19.24
CA ASP A 238 -15.64 4.13 -19.95
C ASP A 238 -14.36 4.68 -19.29
N LEU A 239 -13.21 4.33 -19.88
CA LEU A 239 -11.90 4.79 -19.43
C LEU A 239 -11.52 6.16 -20.01
N SER A 240 -12.42 6.86 -20.69
CA SER A 240 -12.08 8.18 -21.23
C SER A 240 -11.67 9.15 -20.13
N GLY A 241 -10.53 9.81 -20.34
CA GLY A 241 -9.95 10.77 -19.38
C GLY A 241 -9.29 10.15 -18.15
N VAL A 242 -9.05 8.84 -18.10
CA VAL A 242 -8.32 8.15 -17.02
C VAL A 242 -7.46 7.02 -17.62
N GLU A 243 -6.22 6.86 -17.16
CA GLU A 243 -5.39 5.70 -17.49
C GLU A 243 -5.50 4.66 -16.37
N LEU A 244 -6.27 3.59 -16.59
CA LEU A 244 -6.33 2.48 -15.65
C LEU A 244 -5.07 1.63 -15.76
N VAL A 245 -4.46 1.33 -14.61
CA VAL A 245 -3.32 0.41 -14.50
C VAL A 245 -3.62 -0.71 -13.50
N ALA A 246 -3.28 -1.94 -13.87
CA ALA A 246 -3.46 -3.11 -13.00
C ALA A 246 -2.29 -3.21 -12.02
N GLN A 247 -2.56 -3.35 -10.72
CA GLN A 247 -1.52 -3.55 -9.72
C GLN A 247 -1.05 -5.02 -9.71
N THR A 248 0.26 -5.24 -9.59
CA THR A 248 0.79 -6.56 -9.21
C THR A 248 0.37 -6.89 -7.77
N LEU A 249 -0.02 -8.13 -7.50
CA LEU A 249 -0.62 -8.54 -6.24
C LEU A 249 0.28 -9.50 -5.43
N PRO A 250 0.23 -9.45 -4.09
CA PRO A 250 0.97 -10.39 -3.25
C PRO A 250 0.33 -11.78 -3.34
N PRO A 251 1.06 -12.88 -3.08
CA PRO A 251 0.49 -14.22 -3.17
C PRO A 251 -0.64 -14.47 -2.16
N PHE A 252 -0.56 -13.85 -0.97
CA PHE A 252 -1.43 -14.14 0.17
C PHE A 252 -1.93 -12.88 0.88
N PRO A 253 -2.79 -12.07 0.25
CA PRO A 253 -3.28 -10.84 0.87
C PRO A 253 -4.19 -11.14 2.06
N TRP A 254 -4.25 -10.19 2.99
CA TRP A 254 -5.15 -10.27 4.15
C TRP A 254 -6.37 -9.36 3.97
N TYR A 255 -7.55 -9.96 3.74
CA TYR A 255 -8.81 -9.23 3.63
C TYR A 255 -9.86 -9.77 4.60
N LEU A 256 -10.71 -8.89 5.13
CA LEU A 256 -11.85 -9.26 5.99
C LEU A 256 -11.50 -10.18 7.18
N GLY A 257 -10.26 -10.07 7.69
CA GLY A 257 -9.79 -10.88 8.82
C GLY A 257 -9.31 -12.28 8.46
N GLY A 258 -9.27 -12.65 7.18
CA GLY A 258 -8.71 -13.91 6.68
C GLY A 258 -7.64 -13.70 5.62
N GLN A 259 -6.80 -14.72 5.42
CA GLN A 259 -5.87 -14.78 4.30
C GLN A 259 -6.60 -15.30 3.06
N LEU A 260 -6.43 -14.65 1.92
CA LEU A 260 -6.89 -15.13 0.62
C LEU A 260 -5.69 -15.59 -0.22
N HIS A 261 -5.97 -16.20 -1.38
CA HIS A 261 -4.97 -16.55 -2.38
C HIS A 261 -5.16 -15.70 -3.63
N CYS A 262 -4.18 -14.86 -3.98
CA CYS A 262 -4.17 -14.19 -5.29
C CYS A 262 -3.73 -15.17 -6.36
N ASN A 263 -4.52 -15.27 -7.43
CA ASN A 263 -4.26 -16.18 -8.53
C ASN A 263 -3.83 -15.45 -9.82
N LEU A 264 -4.18 -14.17 -9.93
CA LEU A 264 -3.86 -13.29 -11.06
C LEU A 264 -2.98 -12.14 -10.57
N PHE A 265 -2.21 -11.54 -11.48
CA PHE A 265 -1.29 -10.44 -11.22
C PHE A 265 -0.15 -10.77 -10.24
N VAL A 266 0.07 -12.05 -9.98
CA VAL A 266 1.14 -12.55 -9.09
C VAL A 266 2.29 -13.14 -9.91
N ASP A 267 2.01 -13.77 -11.05
CA ASP A 267 3.02 -14.42 -11.90
C ASP A 267 3.46 -13.49 -13.05
N PRO A 268 4.77 -13.31 -13.28
CA PRO A 268 5.23 -12.33 -14.25
C PRO A 268 4.83 -12.66 -15.69
N GLU A 269 4.75 -13.94 -16.06
CA GLU A 269 4.44 -14.35 -17.43
C GLU A 269 2.97 -14.03 -17.75
N ASP A 270 2.05 -14.47 -16.88
CA ASP A 270 0.63 -14.24 -17.09
C ASP A 270 0.23 -12.77 -16.91
N THR A 271 0.91 -12.03 -16.03
CA THR A 271 0.74 -10.59 -15.84
C THR A 271 1.19 -9.81 -17.07
N ALA A 272 2.38 -10.12 -17.60
CA ALA A 272 2.89 -9.48 -18.81
C ALA A 272 2.04 -9.83 -20.04
N GLN A 273 1.52 -11.06 -20.11
CA GLN A 273 0.58 -11.45 -21.16
C GLN A 273 -0.73 -10.65 -21.07
N PHE A 274 -1.33 -10.54 -19.88
CA PHE A 274 -2.52 -9.71 -19.69
C PHE A 274 -2.28 -8.27 -20.14
N ALA A 275 -1.18 -7.65 -19.70
CA ALA A 275 -0.87 -6.26 -20.05
C ALA A 275 -0.77 -6.05 -21.57
N ARG A 276 -0.17 -7.01 -22.30
CA ARG A 276 -0.16 -7.00 -23.78
C ARG A 276 -1.54 -7.15 -24.38
N ASP A 277 -2.26 -8.18 -23.97
CA ASP A 277 -3.50 -8.61 -24.63
C ASP A 277 -4.64 -7.62 -24.35
N ALA A 278 -4.68 -7.05 -23.14
CA ALA A 278 -5.68 -6.06 -22.73
C ALA A 278 -5.29 -4.63 -23.11
N GLY A 279 -4.01 -4.36 -23.41
CA GLY A 279 -3.50 -3.00 -23.60
C GLY A 279 -3.55 -2.15 -22.33
N VAL A 280 -3.48 -2.78 -21.16
CA VAL A 280 -3.58 -2.15 -19.83
C VAL A 280 -2.19 -2.05 -19.22
N GLY A 281 -1.83 -0.85 -18.75
CA GLY A 281 -0.57 -0.62 -18.06
C GLY A 281 -0.52 -1.29 -16.68
N LEU A 282 0.67 -1.38 -16.09
CA LEU A 282 0.86 -1.98 -14.77
C LEU A 282 1.32 -0.93 -13.74
N CYS A 283 0.74 -1.00 -12.54
CA CYS A 283 1.42 -0.54 -11.35
C CYS A 283 2.27 -1.69 -10.81
N LEU A 284 3.59 -1.53 -10.85
CA LEU A 284 4.47 -2.49 -10.19
C LEU A 284 4.57 -2.11 -8.71
N ASP A 285 3.91 -2.91 -7.88
CA ASP A 285 4.22 -2.98 -6.45
C ASP A 285 5.36 -3.97 -6.25
N VAL A 286 6.51 -3.42 -5.87
CA VAL A 286 7.76 -4.18 -5.74
C VAL A 286 7.74 -5.08 -4.51
N SER A 287 7.00 -4.73 -3.46
CA SER A 287 6.82 -5.58 -2.28
C SER A 287 5.97 -6.79 -2.63
N HIS A 288 4.79 -6.58 -3.23
CA HIS A 288 3.91 -7.66 -3.69
C HIS A 288 4.65 -8.66 -4.59
N SER A 289 5.35 -8.13 -5.60
CA SER A 289 6.09 -8.92 -6.58
C SER A 289 7.27 -9.65 -5.94
N LYS A 290 7.93 -9.05 -4.94
CA LYS A 290 9.01 -9.70 -4.19
C LYS A 290 8.48 -10.82 -3.31
N LEU A 291 7.36 -10.63 -2.60
CA LEU A 291 6.71 -11.68 -1.81
C LEU A 291 6.29 -12.86 -2.71
N ALA A 292 5.76 -12.57 -3.90
CA ALA A 292 5.41 -13.57 -4.90
C ALA A 292 6.65 -14.39 -5.35
N CYS A 293 7.76 -13.72 -5.63
CA CYS A 293 9.01 -14.37 -6.02
C CYS A 293 9.59 -15.22 -4.88
N ASN A 294 9.59 -14.68 -3.66
CA ASN A 294 10.05 -15.40 -2.47
C ASN A 294 9.22 -16.66 -2.23
N HIS A 295 7.89 -16.58 -2.35
CA HIS A 295 6.99 -17.72 -2.21
C HIS A 295 7.27 -18.83 -3.25
N ARG A 296 7.57 -18.45 -4.50
CA ARG A 296 7.82 -19.40 -5.59
C ARG A 296 9.28 -19.84 -5.73
N GLY A 297 10.20 -19.21 -5.00
CA GLY A 297 11.64 -19.42 -5.18
C GLY A 297 12.15 -18.96 -6.54
N THR A 298 11.55 -17.92 -7.13
CA THR A 298 11.92 -17.35 -8.45
C THR A 298 12.70 -16.05 -8.31
N SER A 299 13.37 -15.64 -9.39
CA SER A 299 14.17 -14.41 -9.40
C SER A 299 13.27 -13.16 -9.50
N PHE A 300 13.42 -12.25 -8.53
CA PHE A 300 12.75 -10.94 -8.58
C PHE A 300 13.27 -10.06 -9.73
N SER A 301 14.56 -10.16 -10.05
CA SER A 301 15.13 -9.42 -11.18
C SER A 301 14.52 -9.88 -12.51
N GLU A 302 14.33 -11.19 -12.71
CA GLU A 302 13.67 -11.74 -13.91
C GLU A 302 12.18 -11.40 -13.97
N PHE A 303 11.51 -11.28 -12.81
CA PHE A 303 10.14 -10.77 -12.75
C PHE A 303 10.08 -9.36 -13.33
N VAL A 304 10.95 -8.46 -12.86
CA VAL A 304 11.00 -7.05 -13.29
C VAL A 304 11.30 -6.93 -14.79
N GLU A 305 12.18 -7.76 -15.36
CA GLU A 305 12.43 -7.76 -16.81
C GLU A 305 11.17 -8.07 -17.62
N GLN A 306 10.34 -9.01 -17.16
CA GLN A 306 9.17 -9.47 -17.90
C GLN A 306 8.03 -8.44 -17.88
N VAL A 307 7.78 -7.82 -16.73
CA VAL A 307 6.69 -6.84 -16.59
C VAL A 307 7.11 -5.41 -16.91
N GLY A 308 8.41 -5.12 -16.83
CA GLY A 308 9.03 -3.81 -17.01
C GLY A 308 8.48 -2.96 -18.17
N PRO A 309 8.36 -3.50 -19.40
CA PRO A 309 7.86 -2.75 -20.55
C PRO A 309 6.43 -2.19 -20.41
N TYR A 310 5.62 -2.75 -19.51
CA TYR A 310 4.21 -2.39 -19.31
C TYR A 310 4.00 -1.48 -18.10
N ILE A 311 5.04 -1.18 -17.33
CA ILE A 311 4.94 -0.36 -16.14
C ILE A 311 4.55 1.08 -16.52
N ARG A 312 3.57 1.61 -15.79
CA ARG A 312 3.07 2.99 -15.88
C ARG A 312 3.06 3.70 -14.54
N HIS A 313 3.14 2.95 -13.44
CA HIS A 313 3.22 3.48 -12.09
C HIS A 313 4.04 2.56 -11.18
N LEU A 314 4.58 3.10 -10.09
CA LEU A 314 5.44 2.36 -9.16
C LEU A 314 5.01 2.58 -7.71
N HIS A 315 4.86 1.48 -6.99
CA HIS A 315 4.82 1.47 -5.54
C HIS A 315 6.15 0.91 -5.02
N LEU A 316 6.96 1.78 -4.40
CA LEU A 316 8.30 1.43 -3.92
C LEU A 316 8.28 1.24 -2.41
N VAL A 317 8.36 -0.02 -1.99
CA VAL A 317 8.42 -0.41 -0.58
C VAL A 317 9.11 -1.77 -0.47
N ASP A 318 9.80 -2.03 0.64
CA ASP A 318 10.56 -3.28 0.78
C ASP A 318 9.67 -4.43 1.25
N ALA A 319 10.19 -5.65 1.08
CA ALA A 319 9.51 -6.87 1.46
C ALA A 319 10.47 -7.90 2.05
N GLN A 320 10.01 -8.68 3.02
CA GLN A 320 10.78 -9.77 3.62
C GLN A 320 10.00 -11.08 3.65
N GLY A 321 10.63 -12.17 3.19
CA GLY A 321 10.02 -13.50 3.21
C GLY A 321 8.72 -13.56 2.39
N THR A 322 7.66 -14.16 2.94
CA THR A 322 6.35 -14.29 2.27
C THR A 322 5.26 -13.40 2.84
N ASP A 323 5.48 -12.82 4.03
CA ASP A 323 4.45 -12.10 4.78
C ASP A 323 4.90 -10.70 5.25
N GLY A 324 6.18 -10.34 5.07
CA GLY A 324 6.76 -9.07 5.46
C GLY A 324 6.48 -7.98 4.43
N GLU A 325 5.21 -7.72 4.14
CA GLU A 325 4.76 -6.72 3.17
C GLU A 325 4.93 -5.29 3.69
N GLY A 326 5.31 -4.37 2.79
CA GLY A 326 5.19 -2.94 3.08
C GLY A 326 6.20 -2.43 4.12
N ILE A 327 7.29 -3.16 4.36
CA ILE A 327 8.31 -2.79 5.36
C ILE A 327 9.23 -1.70 4.82
N GLN A 328 10.00 -1.08 5.71
CA GLN A 328 10.80 0.08 5.34
C GLN A 328 11.90 -0.27 4.32
N VAL A 329 12.14 0.64 3.38
CA VAL A 329 13.18 0.56 2.33
C VAL A 329 14.53 0.20 2.93
N GLY A 330 15.14 -0.88 2.49
CA GLY A 330 16.45 -1.35 2.95
C GLY A 330 16.42 -2.22 4.21
N GLU A 331 15.23 -2.57 4.71
CA GLU A 331 15.07 -3.51 5.84
C GLU A 331 14.60 -4.91 5.37
N GLY A 332 14.34 -5.08 4.08
CA GLY A 332 13.89 -6.34 3.49
C GLY A 332 14.92 -7.01 2.59
N ASP A 333 14.40 -7.76 1.63
CA ASP A 333 15.14 -8.66 0.75
C ASP A 333 15.33 -8.09 -0.67
N ILE A 334 14.88 -6.85 -0.94
CA ILE A 334 15.01 -6.21 -2.25
C ILE A 334 16.43 -5.65 -2.45
N ASP A 335 17.04 -6.03 -3.58
CA ASP A 335 18.29 -5.41 -4.05
C ASP A 335 17.98 -4.10 -4.79
N TRP A 336 17.98 -3.00 -4.03
CA TRP A 336 17.62 -1.68 -4.51
C TRP A 336 18.50 -1.13 -5.65
N PRO A 337 19.85 -1.25 -5.60
CA PRO A 337 20.70 -0.89 -6.73
C PRO A 337 20.31 -1.60 -8.04
N VAL A 338 20.06 -2.91 -7.99
CA VAL A 338 19.67 -3.68 -9.17
C VAL A 338 18.29 -3.25 -9.67
N LEU A 339 17.30 -3.15 -8.77
CA LEU A 339 15.95 -2.72 -9.10
C LEU A 339 15.95 -1.33 -9.75
N ALA A 340 16.66 -0.36 -9.17
CA ALA A 340 16.74 0.99 -9.70
C ALA A 340 17.35 1.02 -11.12
N ALA A 341 18.45 0.28 -11.34
CA ALA A 341 19.05 0.16 -12.66
C ALA A 341 18.12 -0.48 -13.70
N GLN A 342 17.33 -1.48 -13.30
CA GLN A 342 16.31 -2.09 -14.17
C GLN A 342 15.19 -1.09 -14.49
N LEU A 343 14.67 -0.38 -13.49
CA LEU A 343 13.60 0.59 -13.67
C LEU A 343 14.04 1.82 -14.47
N ASP A 344 15.29 2.28 -14.35
CA ASP A 344 15.86 3.35 -15.18
C ASP A 344 15.86 2.97 -16.67
N ARG A 345 16.06 1.68 -16.98
CA ARG A 345 16.07 1.16 -18.36
C ARG A 345 14.68 0.81 -18.88
N LEU A 346 13.87 0.14 -18.07
CA LEU A 346 12.61 -0.49 -18.49
C LEU A 346 11.42 0.45 -18.39
N ALA A 347 11.42 1.36 -17.42
CA ALA A 347 10.32 2.26 -17.12
C ALA A 347 10.83 3.71 -16.89
N PRO A 348 11.54 4.29 -17.88
CA PRO A 348 12.12 5.63 -17.73
C PRO A 348 11.02 6.68 -17.56
N GLY A 349 11.19 7.59 -16.59
CA GLY A 349 10.25 8.68 -16.33
C GLY A 349 8.93 8.26 -15.65
N VAL A 350 8.74 6.97 -15.35
CA VAL A 350 7.57 6.51 -14.59
C VAL A 350 7.68 6.97 -13.14
N GLY A 351 6.59 7.58 -12.66
CA GLY A 351 6.49 8.10 -11.31
C GLY A 351 6.34 7.01 -10.25
N PHE A 352 6.70 7.32 -9.01
CA PHE A 352 6.55 6.41 -7.88
C PHE A 352 6.00 7.09 -6.62
N ILE A 353 5.42 6.29 -5.73
CA ILE A 353 5.19 6.65 -4.33
C ILE A 353 5.86 5.63 -3.39
N PRO A 354 6.31 6.04 -2.19
CA PRO A 354 6.72 5.11 -1.15
C PRO A 354 5.49 4.57 -0.40
N GLU A 355 5.10 3.32 -0.65
CA GLU A 355 3.92 2.70 -0.03
C GLU A 355 4.26 1.98 1.28
N ILE A 356 4.86 2.73 2.22
CA ILE A 356 5.21 2.17 3.54
C ILE A 356 3.94 1.84 4.31
N TRP A 357 3.85 0.61 4.85
CA TRP A 357 2.74 0.21 5.69
C TRP A 357 2.64 1.15 6.90
N GLN A 358 1.50 1.83 7.01
CA GLN A 358 1.25 2.87 8.03
C GLN A 358 2.24 4.05 7.99
N GLY A 359 2.85 4.34 6.84
CA GLY A 359 3.82 5.42 6.69
C GLY A 359 3.29 6.82 7.06
N HIS A 360 1.97 7.02 6.98
CA HIS A 360 1.29 8.26 7.38
C HIS A 360 1.31 8.51 8.90
N LYS A 361 1.58 7.49 9.72
CA LYS A 361 1.68 7.65 11.18
C LYS A 361 2.82 8.60 11.54
N ASN A 362 2.71 9.18 12.74
CA ASN A 362 3.73 10.09 13.27
C ASN A 362 4.08 11.22 12.29
N ASN A 363 3.06 11.82 11.66
CA ASN A 363 3.21 12.90 10.67
C ASN A 363 4.00 12.51 9.42
N GLY A 364 3.87 11.27 8.93
CA GLY A 364 4.49 10.82 7.69
C GLY A 364 5.92 10.31 7.84
N GLU A 365 6.40 10.08 9.05
CA GLU A 365 7.81 9.69 9.33
C GLU A 365 8.28 8.52 8.46
N GLY A 366 7.43 7.51 8.25
CA GLY A 366 7.76 6.36 7.41
C GLY A 366 8.05 6.76 5.96
N PHE A 367 7.31 7.73 5.42
CA PHE A 367 7.55 8.25 4.08
C PHE A 367 8.85 9.02 3.99
N TRP A 368 9.18 9.84 4.99
CA TRP A 368 10.41 10.64 5.01
C TRP A 368 11.65 9.76 5.04
N ILE A 369 11.63 8.69 5.86
CA ILE A 369 12.69 7.67 5.87
C ILE A 369 12.83 7.02 4.50
N ALA A 370 11.71 6.61 3.90
CA ALA A 370 11.72 5.94 2.61
C ALA A 370 12.35 6.82 1.53
N LEU A 371 11.92 8.08 1.45
CA LEU A 371 12.43 9.04 0.48
C LEU A 371 13.94 9.31 0.69
N ASP A 372 14.40 9.48 1.93
CA ASP A 372 15.83 9.64 2.24
C ASP A 372 16.67 8.45 1.78
N ARG A 373 16.15 7.23 1.92
CA ARG A 373 16.84 6.01 1.49
C ARG A 373 16.80 5.84 -0.03
N LEU A 374 15.64 6.08 -0.65
CA LEU A 374 15.42 5.90 -2.09
C LEU A 374 16.24 6.89 -2.94
N GLU A 375 16.50 8.11 -2.46
CA GLU A 375 17.31 9.11 -3.18
C GLU A 375 18.73 8.62 -3.52
N GLN A 376 19.22 7.61 -2.82
CA GLN A 376 20.53 7.02 -3.11
C GLN A 376 20.57 6.29 -4.46
N TRP A 377 19.40 5.87 -4.97
CA TRP A 377 19.28 5.06 -6.17
C TRP A 377 18.44 5.71 -7.28
N PHE A 378 17.45 6.55 -6.94
CA PHE A 378 16.46 7.06 -7.90
C PHE A 378 16.66 8.52 -8.31
#